data_AF-A0A8J4Q5Y8-F1
#
_entry.id   AF-A0A8J4Q5Y8-F1
#
_cell.length_a   1.000
_cell.length_b   1.000
_cell.length_c   1.000
_cell.angle_alpha   90.00
_cell.angle_beta   90.00
_cell.angle_gamma   90.00
#
_symmetry.space_group_name_H-M   'P 1'
#
loop_
_entity.id
_entity.type
_entity.pdbx_description
1 polymer ?
#
loop_
_entity_poly.entity_id
_entity_poly.type
_entity_poly.pdbx_seq_one_letter_code
_entity_poly.pdbx_strand_id
1 'polypeptide(L)'
;MPIIISVTSRKDQEQYWTDRTRPYHYTSVSEFASQFKRFHVGMQLENELSIPYNKANGHRAALVFKKYSVPKKELLKACFDKEWLLIKRNAFIYVFKTVQIIIGAIILATLFLRTTMNTRNEEDGAVYIGALLFSMMINMFNGFAEVPLTIARLPVFYKQRDILFHPVWTFTLPNVVLRIPISVLESVVWMVITYYPIGFAPEASR
;
A
#
# COMPACT_ATOMS: atom_id res chain seq x y z
N MET A 1 -26.41 2.97 6.59
CA MET A 1 -26.54 4.00 5.53
C MET A 1 -27.69 3.82 4.53
N PRO A 2 -28.39 2.67 4.35
CA PRO A 2 -29.43 2.59 3.31
C PRO A 2 -30.76 3.30 3.67
N ILE A 3 -31.11 3.34 4.96
CA ILE A 3 -32.42 3.86 5.41
C ILE A 3 -32.56 5.37 5.16
N ILE A 4 -31.55 6.17 5.51
CA ILE A 4 -31.61 7.64 5.35
C ILE A 4 -31.82 8.00 3.88
N ILE A 5 -31.12 7.32 2.96
CA ILE A 5 -31.25 7.55 1.52
C ILE A 5 -32.68 7.23 1.07
N SER A 6 -33.26 6.12 1.53
CA SER A 6 -34.62 5.73 1.17
C SER A 6 -35.71 6.68 1.69
N VAL A 7 -35.57 7.25 2.90
CA VAL A 7 -36.56 8.20 3.44
C VAL A 7 -36.50 9.56 2.73
N THR A 8 -35.33 9.94 2.22
CA THR A 8 -35.14 11.18 1.45
C THR A 8 -35.35 11.04 -0.06
N SER A 9 -35.52 9.81 -0.56
CA SER A 9 -35.68 9.50 -1.98
C SER A 9 -37.13 9.72 -2.42
N ARG A 10 -37.34 10.50 -3.50
CA ARG A 10 -38.68 10.76 -4.05
C ARG A 10 -39.44 9.49 -4.44
N LYS A 11 -38.73 8.44 -4.86
CA LYS A 11 -39.32 7.16 -5.29
C LYS A 11 -39.76 6.29 -4.12
N ASP A 12 -39.04 6.39 -3.00
CA ASP A 12 -39.13 5.44 -1.89
C ASP A 12 -39.75 6.06 -0.64
N GLN A 13 -40.00 7.38 -0.61
CA GLN A 13 -40.49 8.09 0.57
C GLN A 13 -41.95 7.74 0.93
N GLU A 14 -42.80 7.46 -0.06
CA GLU A 14 -44.23 7.16 0.15
C GLU A 14 -44.45 5.95 1.07
N GLN A 15 -43.56 4.95 1.02
CA GLN A 15 -43.67 3.75 1.87
C GLN A 15 -43.55 4.04 3.38
N TYR A 16 -42.98 5.20 3.74
CA TYR A 16 -42.82 5.66 5.12
C TYR A 16 -43.95 6.60 5.57
N TRP A 17 -44.94 6.84 4.70
CA TRP A 17 -46.07 7.70 5.01
C TRP A 17 -47.03 7.01 5.99
N THR A 18 -47.06 7.52 7.22
CA THR A 18 -47.83 6.88 8.32
C THR A 18 -49.28 7.35 8.36
N ASP A 19 -49.54 8.61 7.99
CA ASP A 19 -50.89 9.18 8.04
C ASP A 19 -51.68 8.92 6.75
N ARG A 20 -52.40 7.81 6.72
CA ARG A 20 -53.23 7.41 5.56
C ARG A 20 -54.45 8.30 5.34
N THR A 21 -54.75 9.23 6.24
CA THR A 21 -55.87 10.17 6.08
C THR A 21 -55.54 11.34 5.16
N ARG A 22 -54.25 11.61 4.93
CA ARG A 22 -53.76 12.68 4.05
C ARG A 22 -53.17 12.09 2.77
N PRO A 23 -53.40 12.71 1.61
CA PRO A 23 -52.73 12.30 0.37
C PRO A 23 -51.22 12.46 0.56
N TYR A 24 -50.48 11.49 0.02
CA TYR A 24 -49.03 11.55 0.04
C TYR A 24 -48.55 12.84 -0.64
N HIS A 25 -47.64 13.53 0.04
CA HIS A 25 -46.91 14.66 -0.51
C HIS A 25 -45.43 14.44 -0.30
N TYR A 26 -44.65 14.69 -1.34
CA TYR A 26 -43.19 14.58 -1.25
C TYR A 26 -42.62 15.72 -0.42
N THR A 27 -42.00 15.39 0.70
CA THR A 27 -41.27 16.34 1.56
C THR A 27 -39.80 16.36 1.16
N SER A 28 -39.30 17.55 0.84
CA SER A 28 -37.91 17.75 0.46
C SER A 28 -36.95 17.60 1.65
N VAL A 29 -35.66 17.35 1.38
CA VAL A 29 -34.63 17.23 2.43
C VAL A 29 -34.52 18.51 3.28
N SER A 30 -34.65 19.68 2.66
CA SER A 30 -34.61 20.97 3.38
C SER A 30 -35.82 21.16 4.29
N GLU A 31 -37.00 20.70 3.86
CA GLU A 31 -38.21 20.75 4.66
C GLU A 31 -38.18 19.73 5.80
N PHE A 32 -37.70 18.52 5.57
CA PHE A 32 -37.46 17.55 6.64
C PHE A 32 -36.50 18.10 7.71
N ALA A 33 -35.41 18.75 7.28
CA ALA A 33 -34.46 19.36 8.20
C ALA A 33 -35.07 20.51 9.01
N SER A 34 -35.92 21.34 8.39
CA SER A 34 -36.59 22.46 9.09
C SER A 34 -37.65 21.94 10.07
N GLN A 35 -38.42 20.92 9.69
CA GLN A 35 -39.40 20.30 10.57
C GLN A 35 -38.74 19.56 11.73
N PHE A 36 -37.61 18.87 11.50
CA PHE A 36 -36.85 18.21 12.57
C PHE A 36 -36.40 19.20 13.66
N LYS A 37 -35.95 20.40 13.29
CA LYS A 37 -35.58 21.44 14.26
C LYS A 37 -36.76 21.89 15.15
N ARG A 38 -37.98 21.91 14.59
CA ARG A 38 -39.20 22.29 15.32
C ARG A 38 -39.82 21.11 16.08
N PHE A 39 -39.41 19.89 15.77
CA PHE A 39 -39.85 18.69 16.46
C PHE A 39 -39.27 18.64 17.87
N HIS A 40 -40.00 18.07 18.83
CA HIS A 40 -39.60 18.10 20.25
C HIS A 40 -38.20 17.50 20.48
N VAL A 41 -37.81 16.46 19.74
CA VAL A 41 -36.46 15.87 19.82
C VAL A 41 -35.38 16.84 19.32
N GLY A 42 -35.65 17.56 18.22
CA GLY A 42 -34.72 18.56 17.68
C GLY A 42 -34.54 19.75 18.62
N MET A 43 -35.65 20.26 19.19
CA MET A 43 -35.62 21.34 20.18
C MET A 43 -34.92 20.92 21.47
N GLN A 44 -35.15 19.70 21.95
CA GLN A 44 -34.48 19.17 23.13
C GLN A 44 -32.98 19.01 22.89
N LEU A 45 -32.58 18.47 21.74
CA LEU A 45 -31.17 18.34 21.36
C LEU A 45 -30.48 19.71 21.24
N GLU A 46 -31.16 20.71 20.67
CA GLU A 46 -30.64 22.08 20.58
C GLU A 46 -30.45 22.70 21.97
N ASN A 47 -31.42 22.53 22.87
CA ASN A 47 -31.31 22.96 24.26
C ASN A 47 -30.17 22.24 24.99
N GLU A 48 -30.01 20.92 24.83
CA GLU A 48 -28.93 20.14 25.43
C GLU A 48 -27.54 20.59 24.92
N LEU A 49 -27.40 20.84 23.61
CA LEU A 49 -26.14 21.32 23.01
C LEU A 49 -25.83 22.78 23.34
N SER A 50 -26.84 23.60 23.69
CA SER A 50 -26.65 25.00 24.09
C SER A 50 -25.94 25.14 25.44
N ILE A 51 -26.03 24.11 26.29
CA ILE A 51 -25.36 24.07 27.58
C ILE A 51 -23.92 23.60 27.37
N PRO A 52 -22.90 24.43 27.65
CA PRO A 52 -21.51 24.04 27.45
C PRO A 52 -21.17 22.84 28.35
N TYR A 53 -20.61 21.80 27.74
CA TYR A 53 -20.24 20.58 28.45
C TYR A 53 -19.18 20.86 29.53
N ASN A 54 -19.50 20.53 30.78
CA ASN A 54 -18.55 20.65 31.88
C ASN A 54 -17.47 19.56 31.77
N LYS A 55 -16.25 19.95 31.37
CA LYS A 55 -15.10 19.06 31.22
C LYS A 55 -14.74 18.29 32.50
N ALA A 56 -15.10 18.79 33.69
CA ALA A 56 -14.85 18.12 34.96
C ALA A 56 -15.70 16.85 35.16
N ASN A 57 -16.86 16.75 34.49
CA ASN A 57 -17.75 15.60 34.57
C ASN A 57 -17.34 14.47 33.60
N GLY A 58 -16.38 14.73 32.71
CA GLY A 58 -15.86 13.74 31.76
C GLY A 58 -14.83 12.82 32.41
N HIS A 59 -14.87 11.53 32.08
CA HIS A 59 -13.81 10.60 32.47
C HIS A 59 -12.45 11.11 31.95
N ARG A 60 -11.39 11.05 32.77
CA ARG A 60 -10.07 11.61 32.44
C ARG A 60 -9.45 11.02 31.16
N ALA A 61 -9.90 9.84 30.74
CA ALA A 61 -9.52 9.16 29.49
C ALA A 61 -10.51 9.34 28.33
N ALA A 62 -11.61 10.09 28.51
CA ALA A 62 -12.64 10.29 27.47
C ALA A 62 -12.13 11.12 26.28
N LEU A 63 -11.11 11.97 26.50
CA LEU A 63 -10.48 12.78 25.46
C LEU A 63 -8.98 12.45 25.40
N VAL A 64 -8.54 11.90 24.27
CA VAL A 64 -7.12 11.67 24.00
C VAL A 64 -6.54 12.92 23.35
N PHE A 65 -5.74 13.67 24.11
CA PHE A 65 -5.08 14.88 23.60
C PHE A 65 -3.80 14.59 22.81
N LYS A 66 -3.29 13.35 22.87
CA LYS A 66 -2.09 12.93 22.14
C LYS A 66 -2.49 12.36 20.78
N LYS A 67 -1.89 12.88 19.71
CA LYS A 67 -2.10 12.40 18.33
C LYS A 67 -1.79 10.90 18.15
N TYR A 68 -0.89 10.35 18.96
CA TYR A 68 -0.51 8.94 18.96
C TYR A 68 -0.47 8.42 20.40
N SER A 69 -1.01 7.21 20.62
CA SER A 69 -1.08 6.60 21.96
C SER A 69 0.25 6.04 22.46
N VAL A 70 1.16 5.70 21.54
CA VAL A 70 2.43 4.99 21.80
C VAL A 70 3.61 5.85 21.34
N PRO A 71 4.77 5.82 22.03
CA PRO A 71 5.97 6.51 21.57
C PRO A 71 6.41 6.04 20.17
N LYS A 72 6.88 6.98 19.36
CA LYS A 72 7.26 6.73 17.95
C LYS A 72 8.31 5.63 17.77
N LYS A 73 9.21 5.44 18.74
CA LYS A 73 10.24 4.39 18.71
C LYS A 73 9.63 2.98 18.79
N GLU A 74 8.66 2.80 19.67
CA GLU A 74 7.95 1.52 19.81
C GLU A 74 7.06 1.24 18.59
N LEU A 75 6.42 2.27 18.04
CA LEU A 75 5.69 2.15 16.77
C LEU A 75 6.62 1.70 15.64
N LEU A 76 7.81 2.29 15.53
CA LEU A 76 8.79 1.90 14.53
C LEU A 76 9.23 0.44 14.72
N LYS A 77 9.53 0.03 15.96
CA LYS A 77 9.90 -1.36 16.27
C LYS A 77 8.78 -2.33 15.90
N ALA A 78 7.55 -2.03 16.29
CA ALA A 78 6.39 -2.86 15.96
C ALA A 78 6.16 -2.96 14.43
N CYS A 79 6.31 -1.86 13.70
CA CYS A 79 6.25 -1.87 12.24
C CYS A 79 7.39 -2.69 11.62
N PHE A 80 8.59 -2.64 12.19
CA PHE A 80 9.72 -3.44 11.73
C PHE A 80 9.49 -4.93 11.95
N ASP A 81 9.09 -5.34 13.15
CA ASP A 81 8.77 -6.72 13.49
C ASP A 81 7.64 -7.25 12.60
N LYS A 82 6.63 -6.41 12.30
CA LYS A 82 5.54 -6.74 11.38
C LYS A 82 6.06 -6.98 9.96
N GLU A 83 6.87 -6.08 9.40
CA GLU A 83 7.40 -6.25 8.04
C GLU A 83 8.33 -7.48 7.95
N TRP A 84 9.15 -7.72 8.98
CA TRP A 84 10.00 -8.92 9.06
C TRP A 84 9.17 -10.21 9.11
N LEU A 85 8.14 -10.25 9.95
CA LEU A 85 7.22 -11.38 10.04
C LEU A 85 6.48 -11.62 8.72
N LEU A 86 6.08 -10.55 8.03
CA LEU A 86 5.42 -10.64 6.72
C LEU A 86 6.35 -11.23 5.65
N ILE A 87 7.63 -10.85 5.65
CA ILE A 87 8.65 -11.45 4.77
C ILE A 87 8.80 -12.93 5.09
N LYS A 88 8.97 -13.29 6.36
CA LYS A 88 9.12 -14.69 6.78
C LYS A 88 7.90 -15.55 6.42
N ARG A 89 6.69 -15.05 6.62
CA ARG A 89 5.44 -15.78 6.32
C ARG A 89 5.21 -15.93 4.82
N ASN A 90 5.60 -14.93 4.02
CA ASN A 90 5.51 -14.98 2.57
C ASN A 90 6.84 -15.40 1.92
N ALA A 91 7.73 -16.06 2.67
CA ALA A 91 9.06 -16.45 2.17
C ALA A 91 8.98 -17.28 0.89
N PHE A 92 7.92 -18.07 0.72
CA PHE A 92 7.63 -18.82 -0.50
C PHE A 92 7.66 -17.94 -1.76
N ILE A 93 7.05 -16.74 -1.72
CA ILE A 93 7.02 -15.81 -2.86
C ILE A 93 8.44 -15.34 -3.19
N TYR A 94 9.23 -15.01 -2.17
CA TYR A 94 10.61 -14.56 -2.34
C TYR A 94 11.53 -15.67 -2.87
N VAL A 95 11.34 -16.91 -2.41
CA VAL A 95 12.07 -18.08 -2.92
C VAL A 95 11.72 -18.32 -4.39
N PHE A 96 10.44 -18.32 -4.74
CA PHE A 96 10.00 -18.51 -6.13
C PHE A 96 10.57 -17.42 -7.06
N LYS A 97 10.53 -16.15 -6.63
CA LYS A 97 11.15 -15.03 -7.35
C LYS A 97 12.65 -15.26 -7.55
N THR A 98 13.36 -15.70 -6.51
CA THR A 98 14.80 -16.00 -6.60
C THR A 98 15.10 -17.12 -7.59
N VAL A 99 14.31 -18.21 -7.59
CA VAL A 99 14.45 -19.31 -8.55
C VAL A 99 14.20 -18.83 -9.99
N GLN A 100 13.18 -18.00 -10.19
CA GLN A 100 12.88 -17.43 -11.51
C GLN A 100 14.04 -16.56 -12.04
N ILE A 101 14.66 -15.75 -11.16
CA ILE A 101 15.85 -14.95 -11.48
C ILE A 101 17.01 -15.85 -11.88
N ILE A 102 17.27 -16.94 -11.15
CA ILE A 102 18.35 -17.90 -11.45
C ILE A 102 18.13 -18.55 -12.82
N ILE A 103 16.91 -18.99 -13.13
CA ILE A 103 16.57 -19.57 -14.44
C ILE A 103 16.81 -18.54 -15.56
N GLY A 104 16.35 -17.29 -15.37
CA GLY A 104 16.58 -16.21 -16.33
C GLY A 104 18.07 -15.90 -16.53
N ALA A 105 18.86 -15.93 -15.46
CA ALA A 105 20.29 -15.73 -15.49
C ALA A 105 21.01 -16.84 -16.28
N ILE A 106 20.60 -18.10 -16.09
CA ILE A 106 21.14 -19.25 -16.83
C ILE A 106 20.79 -19.12 -18.31
N ILE A 107 19.54 -18.81 -18.66
CA ILE A 107 19.13 -18.61 -20.06
C ILE A 107 19.98 -17.52 -20.70
N LEU A 108 20.17 -16.40 -20.03
CA LEU A 108 21.00 -15.30 -20.54
C LEU A 108 22.47 -15.72 -20.73
N ALA A 109 23.03 -16.39 -19.72
CA ALA A 109 24.39 -16.92 -19.77
C ALA A 109 24.58 -17.91 -20.92
N THR A 110 23.58 -18.75 -21.21
CA THR A 110 23.62 -19.69 -22.34
C THR A 110 23.43 -19.03 -23.70
N LEU A 111 22.64 -17.94 -23.78
CA LEU A 111 22.39 -17.19 -25.01
C LEU A 111 23.66 -16.44 -25.45
N PHE A 112 24.37 -15.86 -24.49
CA PHE A 112 25.57 -15.06 -24.70
C PHE A 112 26.82 -15.79 -24.19
N LEU A 113 26.98 -17.06 -24.55
CA LEU A 113 28.15 -17.83 -24.11
C LEU A 113 29.45 -17.21 -24.62
N ARG A 114 30.48 -17.22 -23.77
CA ARG A 114 31.84 -16.76 -24.11
C ARG A 114 32.39 -17.40 -25.39
N THR A 115 32.01 -18.64 -25.72
CA THR A 115 32.46 -19.32 -26.94
C THR A 115 31.93 -18.71 -28.23
N THR A 116 30.82 -17.96 -28.18
CA THR A 116 30.24 -17.27 -29.35
C THR A 116 30.53 -15.77 -29.37
N MET A 117 31.04 -15.20 -28.27
CA MET A 117 31.49 -13.80 -28.19
C MET A 117 32.99 -13.68 -28.51
N ASN A 118 33.32 -13.34 -29.75
CA ASN A 118 34.67 -12.93 -30.12
C ASN A 118 34.92 -11.47 -29.69
N THR A 119 36.17 -11.02 -29.67
CA THR A 119 36.53 -9.63 -29.28
C THR A 119 37.39 -8.95 -30.34
N ARG A 120 37.20 -9.29 -31.62
CA ARG A 120 38.12 -8.87 -32.69
C ARG A 120 37.59 -7.66 -33.46
N ASN A 121 36.27 -7.52 -33.58
CA ASN A 121 35.64 -6.53 -34.45
C ASN A 121 34.62 -5.64 -33.71
N GLU A 122 34.26 -4.50 -34.30
CA GLU A 122 33.23 -3.59 -33.75
C GLU A 122 31.85 -4.26 -33.65
N GLU A 123 31.53 -5.18 -34.57
CA GLU A 123 30.30 -5.98 -34.53
C GLU A 123 30.21 -6.84 -33.26
N ASP A 124 31.34 -7.38 -32.79
CA ASP A 124 31.38 -8.13 -31.53
C ASP A 124 31.05 -7.22 -30.33
N GLY A 125 31.50 -5.97 -30.36
CA GLY A 125 31.17 -4.96 -29.35
C GLY A 125 29.68 -4.69 -29.26
N ALA A 126 28.96 -4.69 -30.39
CA ALA A 126 27.51 -4.56 -30.41
C ALA A 126 26.80 -5.73 -29.70
N VAL A 127 27.34 -6.95 -29.79
CA VAL A 127 26.81 -8.14 -29.10
C VAL A 127 26.98 -8.03 -27.58
N TYR A 128 28.12 -7.51 -27.10
CA TYR A 128 28.35 -7.24 -25.67
C TYR A 128 27.40 -6.17 -25.12
N ILE A 129 27.19 -5.07 -25.87
CA ILE A 129 26.23 -4.03 -25.51
C ILE A 129 24.82 -4.63 -25.46
N GLY A 130 24.46 -5.48 -26.44
CA GLY A 130 23.20 -6.23 -26.44
C GLY A 130 23.01 -7.08 -25.18
N ALA A 131 24.04 -7.81 -24.76
CA ALA A 131 24.01 -8.62 -23.55
C ALA A 131 23.82 -7.77 -22.28
N LEU A 132 24.50 -6.62 -22.16
CA LEU A 132 24.34 -5.70 -21.04
C LEU A 132 22.94 -5.10 -20.98
N LEU A 133 22.41 -4.65 -22.13
CA LEU A 133 21.06 -4.09 -22.22
C LEU A 133 20.00 -5.15 -21.87
N PHE A 134 20.14 -6.37 -22.37
CA PHE A 134 19.21 -7.45 -22.09
C PHE A 134 19.26 -7.87 -20.60
N SER A 135 20.46 -7.92 -20.01
CA SER A 135 20.67 -8.13 -18.57
C SER A 135 19.98 -7.05 -17.73
N MET A 136 20.16 -5.77 -18.09
CA MET A 136 19.52 -4.64 -17.42
C MET A 136 18.00 -4.71 -17.53
N MET A 137 17.49 -5.03 -18.71
CA MET A 137 16.05 -5.13 -18.97
C MET A 137 15.40 -6.24 -18.12
N ILE A 138 16.01 -7.43 -18.05
CA ILE A 138 15.48 -8.52 -17.21
C ILE A 138 15.48 -8.13 -15.73
N ASN A 139 16.56 -7.53 -15.24
CA ASN A 139 16.63 -7.05 -13.85
C ASN A 139 15.56 -5.99 -13.55
N MET A 140 15.30 -5.07 -14.49
CA MET A 140 14.26 -4.06 -14.35
C MET A 140 12.87 -4.69 -14.24
N PHE A 141 12.53 -5.63 -15.15
CA PHE A 141 11.24 -6.34 -15.10
C PHE A 141 11.05 -7.16 -13.83
N ASN A 142 12.13 -7.76 -13.31
CA ASN A 142 12.09 -8.45 -12.04
C ASN A 142 11.73 -7.51 -10.86
N GLY A 143 12.19 -6.25 -10.89
CA GLY A 143 11.78 -5.23 -9.92
C GLY A 143 10.28 -4.90 -9.98
N PHE A 144 9.68 -4.90 -11.18
CA PHE A 144 8.24 -4.65 -11.35
C PHE A 144 7.34 -5.71 -10.68
N ALA A 145 7.83 -6.93 -10.50
CA ALA A 145 7.08 -8.00 -9.82
C ALA A 145 6.72 -7.65 -8.36
N GLU A 146 7.41 -6.68 -7.75
CA GLU A 146 7.13 -6.22 -6.39
C GLU A 146 6.01 -5.17 -6.28
N VAL A 147 5.61 -4.56 -7.40
CA VAL A 147 4.61 -3.48 -7.43
C VAL A 147 3.23 -4.00 -7.03
N PRO A 148 2.68 -5.11 -7.58
CA PRO A 148 1.36 -5.62 -7.21
C PRO A 148 1.28 -6.00 -5.73
N LEU A 149 2.35 -6.59 -5.17
CA LEU A 149 2.45 -6.94 -3.75
C LEU A 149 2.37 -5.71 -2.85
N THR A 150 2.89 -4.58 -3.32
CA THR A 150 2.84 -3.30 -2.60
C THR A 150 1.46 -2.67 -2.71
N ILE A 151 0.85 -2.70 -3.91
CA ILE A 151 -0.53 -2.20 -4.15
C ILE A 151 -1.53 -2.94 -3.24
N ALA A 152 -1.42 -4.25 -3.11
CA ALA A 152 -2.29 -5.04 -2.24
C ALA A 152 -2.25 -4.61 -0.76
N ARG A 153 -1.15 -3.98 -0.30
CA ARG A 153 -0.98 -3.50 1.08
C ARG A 153 -1.50 -2.08 1.29
N LEU A 154 -1.65 -1.29 0.23
CA LEU A 154 -2.04 0.12 0.31
C LEU A 154 -3.39 0.36 1.00
N PRO A 155 -4.47 -0.42 0.76
CA PRO A 155 -5.75 -0.18 1.43
C PRO A 155 -5.68 -0.29 2.95
N VAL A 156 -4.91 -1.26 3.46
CA VAL A 156 -4.69 -1.45 4.89
C VAL A 156 -3.86 -0.29 5.46
N PHE A 157 -2.84 0.13 4.74
CA PHE A 157 -2.02 1.28 5.12
C PHE A 157 -2.85 2.57 5.21
N TYR A 158 -3.67 2.87 4.20
CA TYR A 158 -4.54 4.05 4.22
C TYR A 158 -5.53 4.00 5.38
N LYS A 159 -6.16 2.85 5.61
CA LYS A 159 -7.05 2.66 6.76
C LYS A 159 -6.34 2.93 8.09
N GLN A 160 -5.10 2.43 8.26
CA GLN A 160 -4.32 2.63 9.48
C GLN A 160 -3.81 4.06 9.65
N ARG A 161 -3.52 4.76 8.56
CA ARG A 161 -3.13 6.17 8.55
C ARG A 161 -4.31 7.06 8.96
N ASP A 162 -5.50 6.78 8.42
CA ASP A 162 -6.69 7.61 8.64
C ASP A 162 -7.20 7.50 10.08
N ILE A 163 -7.00 6.36 10.74
CA ILE A 163 -7.23 6.21 12.20
C ILE A 163 -6.06 6.72 13.07
N LEU A 164 -5.06 7.39 12.47
CA LEU A 164 -3.86 7.91 13.14
C LEU A 164 -3.07 6.85 13.94
N PHE A 165 -3.10 5.58 13.51
CA PHE A 165 -2.45 4.48 14.25
C PHE A 165 -0.94 4.66 14.37
N HIS A 166 -0.31 5.10 13.28
CA HIS A 166 1.14 5.32 13.21
C HIS A 166 1.49 6.38 12.15
N PRO A 167 2.60 7.12 12.31
CA PRO A 167 3.09 8.04 11.29
C PRO A 167 3.50 7.31 9.99
N VAL A 168 3.34 7.95 8.83
CA VAL A 168 3.69 7.37 7.52
C VAL A 168 5.12 6.83 7.45
N TRP A 169 6.09 7.58 8.01
CA TRP A 169 7.50 7.20 7.96
C TRP A 169 7.82 5.90 8.72
N THR A 170 6.99 5.53 9.71
CA THR A 170 7.19 4.28 10.48
C THR A 170 6.83 3.04 9.67
N PHE A 171 6.05 3.18 8.59
CA PHE A 171 5.78 2.12 7.63
C PHE A 171 6.83 2.08 6.52
N THR A 172 7.20 3.25 5.96
CA THR A 172 8.11 3.31 4.81
C THR A 172 9.54 2.95 5.16
N LEU A 173 10.04 3.39 6.33
CA LEU A 173 11.44 3.18 6.71
C LEU A 173 11.78 1.69 6.89
N PRO A 174 11.03 0.89 7.68
CA PRO A 174 11.29 -0.54 7.77
C PRO A 174 11.18 -1.27 6.43
N ASN A 175 10.22 -0.87 5.59
CA ASN A 175 10.03 -1.50 4.29
C ASN A 175 11.25 -1.28 3.38
N VAL A 176 11.79 -0.05 3.34
CA VAL A 176 12.99 0.28 2.56
C VAL A 176 14.21 -0.43 3.12
N VAL A 177 14.42 -0.40 4.44
CA VAL A 177 15.58 -1.02 5.11
C VAL A 177 15.61 -2.53 4.90
N LEU A 178 14.47 -3.19 4.86
CA LEU A 178 14.39 -4.63 4.63
C LEU A 178 14.49 -5.01 3.15
N ARG A 179 13.96 -4.19 2.23
CA ARG A 179 13.98 -4.50 0.78
C ARG A 179 15.33 -4.24 0.12
N ILE A 180 16.03 -3.15 0.46
CA ILE A 180 17.31 -2.81 -0.19
C ILE A 180 18.31 -3.97 -0.12
N PRO A 181 18.59 -4.58 1.06
CA PRO A 181 19.53 -5.70 1.14
C PRO A 181 19.10 -6.91 0.32
N ILE A 182 17.80 -7.21 0.26
CA ILE A 182 17.26 -8.33 -0.53
C ILE A 182 17.50 -8.07 -2.02
N SER A 183 17.20 -6.87 -2.52
CA SER A 183 17.45 -6.51 -3.92
C SER A 183 18.93 -6.54 -4.27
N VAL A 184 19.81 -6.07 -3.38
CA VAL A 184 21.27 -6.14 -3.58
C VAL A 184 21.74 -7.59 -3.68
N LEU A 185 21.25 -8.48 -2.80
CA LEU A 185 21.58 -9.91 -2.86
C LEU A 185 21.11 -10.55 -4.17
N GLU A 186 19.88 -10.27 -4.62
CA GLU A 186 19.37 -10.76 -5.91
C GLU A 186 20.26 -10.32 -7.09
N SER A 187 20.66 -9.04 -7.12
CA SER A 187 21.55 -8.50 -8.16
C SER A 187 22.96 -9.10 -8.11
N VAL A 188 23.51 -9.35 -6.92
CA VAL A 188 24.82 -10.00 -6.76
C VAL A 188 24.76 -11.44 -7.27
N VAL A 189 23.72 -12.20 -6.93
CA VAL A 189 23.53 -13.57 -7.43
C VAL A 189 23.42 -13.58 -8.95
N TRP A 190 22.64 -12.66 -9.53
CA TRP A 190 22.54 -12.49 -10.97
C TRP A 190 23.90 -12.23 -11.62
N MET A 191 24.67 -11.29 -11.06
CA MET A 191 25.99 -10.95 -11.57
C MET A 191 26.93 -12.16 -11.52
N VAL A 192 26.99 -12.88 -10.41
CA VAL A 192 27.87 -14.07 -10.29
C VAL A 192 27.54 -15.14 -11.32
N ILE A 193 26.25 -15.39 -11.60
CA ILE A 193 25.82 -16.40 -12.57
C ILE A 193 26.12 -15.98 -14.02
N THR A 194 25.97 -14.69 -14.34
CA THR A 194 26.08 -14.20 -15.72
C THR A 194 27.48 -13.74 -16.10
N TYR A 195 28.28 -13.26 -15.15
CA TYR A 195 29.51 -12.54 -15.43
C TYR A 195 30.60 -13.41 -16.07
N TYR A 196 30.90 -14.57 -15.48
CA TYR A 196 31.93 -15.47 -16.01
C TYR A 196 31.48 -16.21 -17.29
N PRO A 197 30.24 -16.74 -17.38
CA PRO A 197 29.81 -17.43 -18.60
C PRO A 197 29.70 -16.55 -19.84
N ILE A 198 29.33 -15.27 -19.67
CA ILE A 198 29.29 -14.30 -20.78
C ILE A 198 30.71 -13.86 -21.17
N GLY A 199 31.64 -13.91 -20.22
CA GLY A 199 33.02 -13.49 -20.47
C GLY A 199 33.17 -11.97 -20.45
N PHE A 200 32.50 -11.29 -19.51
CA PHE A 200 32.77 -9.88 -19.23
C PHE A 200 34.21 -9.69 -18.73
N ALA A 201 34.75 -8.48 -18.88
CA ALA A 201 36.13 -8.15 -18.54
C ALA A 201 36.41 -8.45 -17.05
N PRO A 202 37.33 -9.38 -16.72
CA PRO A 202 37.57 -9.85 -15.35
C PRO A 202 38.35 -8.83 -14.48
N GLU A 203 38.89 -7.78 -15.09
CA GLU A 203 39.68 -6.74 -14.43
C GLU A 203 39.01 -5.38 -14.62
N ALA A 204 38.99 -4.54 -13.57
CA ALA A 204 38.48 -3.18 -13.65
C ALA A 204 39.37 -2.22 -14.48
N SER A 205 40.59 -2.67 -14.85
CA SER A 205 41.62 -1.87 -15.53
C SER A 205 41.66 -2.06 -17.05
N ARG A 206 40.69 -2.75 -17.66
CA ARG A 206 40.65 -2.97 -19.12
C ARG A 206 39.35 -2.48 -19.71
#